data_AF-A0A2K9NP72-F1
#
_entry.id   AF-A0A2K9NP72-F1
#
_cell.length_a   1.000
_cell.length_b   1.000
_cell.length_c   1.000
_cell.angle_alpha   90.00
_cell.angle_beta   90.00
_cell.angle_gamma   90.00
#
_symmetry.space_group_name_H-M   'P 1'
#
loop_
_entity.id
_entity.type
_entity.pdbx_description
1 polymer ?
#
loop_
_entity_poly.entity_id
_entity_poly.type
_entity_poly.pdbx_seq_one_letter_code
_entity_poly.pdbx_strand_id
1 'polypeptide(L)'
;MNEENSISPREEELAAKIRETYNAGHGKKAVEMSIDFLKEFPESRVARYHYAVTHGDYSAEIGLSEEESKRYREIGNNGFKALIADPNFKKWPFKFQFSVRNEYYWFFELHQEQYELGIETIPQSENGHYSACVGSSMLALKSLKAGNIPLSEEWAEKSLMHFEKYEKYMPDWYNINYFSSQSLACLGRYEEALLCYKDMYRKQKAPINEAEVAEFTNRLEEFKTYRKK
;
A
#
# COMPACT_ATOMS: atom_id res chain seq x y z
N MET A 1 -26.60 -3.62 17.33
CA MET A 1 -25.60 -4.11 16.35
C MET A 1 -26.19 -5.32 15.68
N ASN A 2 -26.35 -5.31 14.36
CA ASN A 2 -26.74 -6.53 13.65
C ASN A 2 -25.56 -7.52 13.71
N GLU A 3 -25.81 -8.73 14.21
CA GLU A 3 -24.84 -9.84 14.28
C GLU A 3 -24.24 -10.18 12.91
N GLU A 4 -24.93 -9.85 11.80
CA GLU A 4 -24.46 -10.03 10.42
C GLU A 4 -23.13 -9.34 10.08
N ASN A 5 -22.62 -8.46 10.95
CA ASN A 5 -21.37 -7.75 10.72
C ASN A 5 -20.21 -8.19 11.61
N SER A 6 -20.39 -9.13 12.54
CA SER A 6 -19.26 -9.65 13.33
C SER A 6 -18.50 -10.70 12.54
N ILE A 7 -17.17 -10.58 12.50
CA ILE A 7 -16.26 -11.60 11.99
C ILE A 7 -16.06 -12.65 13.08
N SER A 8 -16.02 -13.92 12.71
CA SER A 8 -15.79 -14.98 13.70
C SER A 8 -14.35 -14.93 14.24
N PRO A 9 -14.09 -15.38 15.49
CA PRO A 9 -12.72 -15.46 16.01
C PRO A 9 -11.78 -16.28 15.12
N ARG A 10 -12.32 -17.28 14.41
CA ARG A 10 -11.58 -18.10 13.46
C ARG A 10 -11.16 -17.32 12.21
N GLU A 11 -12.04 -16.50 11.66
CA GLU A 11 -11.70 -15.60 10.54
C GLU A 11 -10.63 -14.58 10.94
N GLU A 12 -10.72 -14.02 12.15
CA GLU A 12 -9.70 -13.11 12.70
C GLU A 12 -8.32 -13.78 12.82
N GLU A 13 -8.29 -15.00 13.37
CA GLU A 13 -7.06 -15.78 13.53
C GLU A 13 -6.41 -16.06 12.16
N LEU A 14 -7.19 -16.51 11.18
CA LEU A 14 -6.68 -16.79 9.83
C LEU A 14 -6.19 -15.53 9.11
N ALA A 15 -6.95 -14.43 9.21
CA ALA A 15 -6.57 -13.13 8.66
C ALA A 15 -5.25 -12.61 9.27
N ALA A 16 -5.06 -12.75 10.58
CA ALA A 16 -3.83 -12.39 11.27
C ALA A 16 -2.65 -13.23 10.79
N LYS A 17 -2.80 -14.57 10.76
CA LYS A 17 -1.76 -15.50 10.31
C LYS A 17 -1.33 -15.27 8.87
N ILE A 18 -2.27 -14.99 7.96
CA ILE A 18 -1.95 -14.65 6.56
C ILE A 18 -1.06 -13.40 6.50
N ARG A 19 -1.42 -12.36 7.25
CA ARG A 19 -0.67 -11.10 7.28
C ARG A 19 0.72 -11.26 7.88
N GLU A 20 0.84 -11.99 8.98
CA GLU A 20 2.12 -12.31 9.61
C GLU A 20 3.02 -13.10 8.64
N THR A 21 2.46 -14.09 7.96
CA THR A 21 3.17 -14.90 6.95
C THR A 21 3.66 -14.03 5.79
N TYR A 22 2.82 -13.14 5.27
CA TYR A 22 3.19 -12.23 4.21
C TYR A 22 4.32 -11.28 4.66
N ASN A 23 4.17 -10.65 5.83
CA ASN A 23 5.15 -9.71 6.38
C ASN A 23 6.49 -10.36 6.73
N ALA A 24 6.53 -11.68 6.90
CA ALA A 24 7.76 -12.46 7.06
C ALA A 24 8.48 -12.76 5.73
N GLY A 25 8.00 -12.22 4.60
CA GLY A 25 8.57 -12.48 3.27
C GLY A 25 8.14 -13.81 2.66
N HIS A 26 7.06 -14.43 3.17
CA HIS A 26 6.55 -15.70 2.65
C HIS A 26 5.30 -15.48 1.78
N GLY A 27 5.39 -14.60 0.78
CA GLY A 27 4.27 -14.16 -0.07
C GLY A 27 3.50 -15.32 -0.70
N LYS A 28 4.19 -16.28 -1.32
CA LYS A 28 3.55 -17.48 -1.91
C LYS A 28 2.75 -18.28 -0.88
N LYS A 29 3.29 -18.43 0.33
CA LYS A 29 2.61 -19.18 1.39
C LYS A 29 1.37 -18.45 1.89
N ALA A 30 1.43 -17.12 1.99
CA ALA A 30 0.29 -16.29 2.33
C ALA A 30 -0.83 -16.41 1.27
N VAL A 31 -0.47 -16.48 -0.02
CA VAL A 31 -1.41 -16.75 -1.12
C VAL A 31 -2.10 -18.12 -0.93
N GLU A 32 -1.33 -19.19 -0.70
CA GLU A 32 -1.90 -20.53 -0.45
C GLU A 32 -2.86 -20.53 0.75
N MET A 33 -2.48 -19.88 1.85
CA MET A 33 -3.33 -19.77 3.04
C MET A 33 -4.61 -18.96 2.76
N SER A 34 -4.53 -17.91 1.95
CA SER A 34 -5.72 -17.12 1.57
C SER A 34 -6.71 -17.93 0.72
N ILE A 35 -6.22 -18.86 -0.10
CA ILE A 35 -7.04 -19.77 -0.90
C ILE A 35 -7.81 -20.71 0.02
N ASP A 36 -7.12 -21.31 0.99
CA ASP A 36 -7.77 -22.23 1.95
C ASP A 36 -8.73 -21.48 2.87
N PHE A 37 -8.39 -20.25 3.27
CA PHE A 37 -9.29 -19.39 4.03
C PHE A 37 -10.59 -19.09 3.25
N LEU A 38 -10.48 -18.76 1.95
CA LEU A 38 -11.66 -18.55 1.11
C LEU A 38 -12.48 -19.82 0.89
N LYS A 39 -11.85 -21.00 0.82
CA LYS A 39 -12.59 -22.28 0.75
C LYS A 39 -13.37 -22.57 2.05
N GLU A 40 -12.77 -22.26 3.20
CA GLU A 40 -13.40 -22.45 4.52
C GLU A 40 -14.58 -21.47 4.72
N PHE A 41 -14.43 -20.23 4.24
CA PHE A 41 -15.45 -19.17 4.39
C PHE A 41 -15.73 -18.43 3.06
N PRO A 42 -16.42 -19.07 2.09
CA PRO A 42 -16.60 -18.51 0.74
C PRO A 42 -17.38 -17.19 0.71
N GLU A 43 -18.35 -17.02 1.61
CA GLU A 43 -19.16 -15.81 1.70
C GLU A 43 -18.50 -14.71 2.55
N SER A 44 -17.42 -15.03 3.28
CA SER A 44 -16.75 -14.08 4.15
C SER A 44 -16.11 -12.97 3.32
N ARG A 45 -16.51 -11.73 3.61
CA ARG A 45 -15.87 -10.54 3.05
C ARG A 45 -14.39 -10.45 3.45
N VAL A 46 -14.02 -10.93 4.63
CA VAL A 46 -12.63 -10.91 5.13
C VAL A 46 -11.79 -11.94 4.37
N ALA A 47 -12.32 -13.15 4.16
CA ALA A 47 -11.62 -14.15 3.35
C ALA A 47 -11.45 -13.69 1.89
N ARG A 48 -12.52 -13.11 1.29
CA ARG A 48 -12.46 -12.50 -0.05
C ARG A 48 -11.44 -11.36 -0.13
N TYR A 49 -11.37 -10.50 0.88
CA TYR A 49 -10.35 -9.44 0.97
C TYR A 49 -8.93 -9.99 1.04
N HIS A 50 -8.67 -10.95 1.92
CA HIS A 50 -7.35 -11.55 2.07
C HIS A 50 -6.92 -12.33 0.83
N TYR A 51 -7.86 -12.97 0.13
CA TYR A 51 -7.62 -13.57 -1.17
C TYR A 51 -7.19 -12.52 -2.20
N ALA A 52 -7.94 -11.42 -2.33
CA ALA A 52 -7.64 -10.36 -3.29
C ALA A 52 -6.28 -9.69 -3.03
N VAL A 53 -6.03 -9.27 -1.78
CA VAL A 53 -4.82 -8.51 -1.42
C VAL A 53 -3.57 -9.36 -1.57
N THR A 54 -3.55 -10.62 -1.10
CA THR A 54 -2.35 -11.46 -1.20
C THR A 54 -1.99 -11.80 -2.64
N HIS A 55 -2.98 -12.00 -3.53
CA HIS A 55 -2.71 -12.20 -4.95
C HIS A 55 -2.22 -10.92 -5.61
N GLY A 56 -2.84 -9.76 -5.30
CA GLY A 56 -2.40 -8.47 -5.80
C GLY A 56 -0.96 -8.16 -5.40
N ASP A 57 -0.65 -8.29 -4.12
CA ASP A 57 0.67 -8.03 -3.55
C ASP A 57 1.73 -8.99 -4.11
N TYR A 58 1.45 -10.30 -4.09
CA TYR A 58 2.37 -11.31 -4.61
C TYR A 58 2.62 -11.15 -6.11
N SER A 59 1.74 -10.48 -6.85
CA SER A 59 1.98 -10.18 -8.27
C SER A 59 3.21 -9.32 -8.53
N ALA A 60 3.73 -8.62 -7.51
CA ALA A 60 4.94 -7.81 -7.59
C ALA A 60 6.21 -8.53 -7.10
N GLU A 61 6.12 -9.82 -6.72
CA GLU A 61 7.25 -10.58 -6.19
C GLU A 61 8.37 -10.76 -7.23
N ILE A 62 9.61 -10.59 -6.78
CA ILE A 62 10.80 -10.86 -7.59
C ILE A 62 10.88 -12.37 -7.89
N GLY A 63 10.93 -12.72 -9.16
CA GLY A 63 11.10 -14.11 -9.62
C GLY A 63 9.85 -14.75 -10.23
N LEU A 64 8.71 -14.05 -10.23
CA LEU A 64 7.58 -14.43 -11.07
C LEU A 64 7.88 -14.15 -12.55
N SER A 65 7.38 -15.02 -13.43
CA SER A 65 7.28 -14.69 -14.86
C SER A 65 6.27 -13.55 -15.08
N GLU A 66 6.36 -12.89 -16.24
CA GLU A 66 5.41 -11.84 -16.62
C GLU A 66 3.97 -12.39 -16.65
N GLU A 67 3.79 -13.60 -17.17
CA GLU A 67 2.49 -14.27 -17.21
C GLU A 67 1.94 -14.59 -15.82
N GLU A 68 2.78 -15.04 -14.89
CA GLU A 68 2.38 -15.29 -13.50
C GLU A 68 2.02 -13.99 -12.79
N SER A 69 2.86 -12.95 -12.91
CA SER A 69 2.59 -11.63 -12.34
C SER A 69 1.25 -11.09 -12.84
N LYS A 70 1.03 -11.12 -14.16
CA LYS A 70 -0.24 -10.69 -14.77
C LYS A 70 -1.42 -11.47 -14.23
N ARG A 71 -1.32 -12.80 -14.14
CA ARG A 71 -2.38 -13.66 -13.63
C ARG A 71 -2.73 -13.33 -12.17
N TYR A 72 -1.73 -13.21 -11.29
CA TYR A 72 -1.96 -12.86 -9.89
C TYR A 72 -2.59 -11.47 -9.75
N ARG A 73 -2.13 -10.50 -10.54
CA ARG A 73 -2.71 -9.15 -10.58
C ARG A 73 -4.16 -9.16 -11.03
N GLU A 74 -4.49 -9.92 -12.07
CA GLU A 74 -5.87 -10.06 -12.55
C GLU A 74 -6.79 -10.67 -11.47
N ILE A 75 -6.31 -11.67 -10.73
CA ILE A 75 -7.05 -12.26 -9.60
C ILE A 75 -7.31 -11.20 -8.52
N GLY A 76 -6.27 -10.48 -8.09
CA GLY A 76 -6.41 -9.40 -7.10
C GLY A 76 -7.40 -8.32 -7.55
N ASN A 77 -7.23 -7.82 -8.78
CA ASN A 77 -8.09 -6.80 -9.38
C ASN A 77 -9.56 -7.22 -9.46
N ASN A 78 -9.82 -8.46 -9.88
CA ASN A 78 -11.18 -8.99 -9.94
C ASN A 78 -11.77 -9.16 -8.54
N GLY A 79 -10.97 -9.59 -7.56
CA GLY A 79 -11.37 -9.68 -6.16
C GLY A 79 -11.81 -8.33 -5.58
N PHE A 80 -11.02 -7.26 -5.78
CA PHE A 80 -11.39 -5.93 -5.29
C PHE A 80 -12.61 -5.34 -6.02
N LYS A 81 -12.73 -5.54 -7.33
CA LYS A 81 -13.96 -5.16 -8.07
C LYS A 81 -15.19 -5.84 -7.48
N ALA A 82 -15.11 -7.12 -7.17
CA ALA A 82 -16.21 -7.87 -6.57
C ALA A 82 -16.56 -7.36 -5.16
N LEU A 83 -15.56 -7.03 -4.34
CA LEU A 83 -15.76 -6.46 -3.00
C LEU A 83 -16.44 -5.08 -3.06
N ILE A 84 -15.99 -4.19 -3.94
CA ILE A 84 -16.59 -2.86 -4.13
C ILE A 84 -18.01 -2.94 -4.69
N ALA A 85 -18.28 -3.92 -5.57
CA ALA A 85 -19.60 -4.15 -6.15
C ALA A 85 -20.57 -4.90 -5.22
N ASP A 86 -20.12 -5.38 -4.06
CA ASP A 86 -20.97 -6.10 -3.11
C ASP A 86 -22.14 -5.19 -2.66
N PRO A 87 -23.41 -5.63 -2.80
CA PRO A 87 -24.57 -4.82 -2.42
C PRO A 87 -24.57 -4.37 -0.95
N ASN A 88 -23.85 -5.09 -0.09
CA ASN A 88 -23.72 -4.77 1.32
C ASN A 88 -22.45 -3.97 1.66
N PHE A 89 -21.61 -3.60 0.68
CA PHE A 89 -20.36 -2.86 0.91
C PHE A 89 -20.56 -1.64 1.81
N LYS A 90 -21.57 -0.81 1.51
CA LYS A 90 -21.89 0.41 2.28
C LYS A 90 -22.36 0.14 3.72
N LYS A 91 -22.79 -1.09 4.02
CA LYS A 91 -23.24 -1.53 5.35
C LYS A 91 -22.11 -2.15 6.19
N TRP A 92 -20.94 -2.40 5.60
CA TRP A 92 -19.80 -2.96 6.32
C TRP A 92 -19.21 -1.96 7.30
N PRO A 93 -18.43 -2.40 8.30
CA PRO A 93 -17.72 -1.47 9.18
C PRO A 93 -16.86 -0.49 8.37
N PHE A 94 -16.92 0.81 8.71
CA PHE A 94 -16.19 1.86 8.00
C PHE A 94 -14.69 1.53 7.85
N LYS A 95 -14.05 1.05 8.91
CA LYS A 95 -12.64 0.62 8.90
C LYS A 95 -12.36 -0.44 7.83
N PHE A 96 -13.29 -1.36 7.61
CA PHE A 96 -13.13 -2.40 6.59
C PHE A 96 -13.38 -1.86 5.18
N GLN A 97 -14.39 -0.98 5.00
CA GLN A 97 -14.61 -0.27 3.74
C GLN A 97 -13.36 0.54 3.34
N PHE A 98 -12.75 1.22 4.30
CA PHE A 98 -11.50 1.96 4.12
C PHE A 98 -10.38 1.05 3.60
N SER A 99 -10.12 -0.10 4.24
CA SER A 99 -9.10 -1.04 3.78
C SER A 99 -9.36 -1.52 2.34
N VAL A 100 -10.60 -1.91 2.02
CA VAL A 100 -10.95 -2.35 0.66
C VAL A 100 -10.75 -1.22 -0.36
N ARG A 101 -11.21 0.01 -0.07
CA ARG A 101 -11.04 1.16 -0.97
C ARG A 101 -9.57 1.51 -1.15
N ASN A 102 -8.77 1.50 -0.08
CA ASN A 102 -7.35 1.81 -0.14
C ASN A 102 -6.61 0.87 -1.08
N GLU A 103 -6.81 -0.44 -0.91
CA GLU A 103 -6.19 -1.45 -1.79
C GLU A 103 -6.72 -1.36 -3.22
N TYR A 104 -8.04 -1.19 -3.39
CA TYR A 104 -8.61 -0.98 -4.73
C TYR A 104 -7.98 0.22 -5.42
N TYR A 105 -7.83 1.36 -4.74
CA TYR A 105 -7.21 2.52 -5.36
C TYR A 105 -5.71 2.33 -5.65
N TRP A 106 -5.00 1.59 -4.81
CA TRP A 106 -3.61 1.21 -5.06
C TRP A 106 -3.47 0.35 -6.32
N PHE A 107 -4.20 -0.76 -6.41
CA PHE A 107 -4.09 -1.71 -7.53
C PHE A 107 -4.61 -1.18 -8.87
N PHE A 108 -5.47 -0.17 -8.84
CA PHE A 108 -6.01 0.49 -10.03
C PHE A 108 -5.36 1.84 -10.33
N GLU A 109 -4.27 2.19 -9.63
CA GLU A 109 -3.52 3.45 -9.80
C GLU A 109 -4.39 4.72 -9.65
N LEU A 110 -5.45 4.64 -8.84
CA LEU A 110 -6.39 5.72 -8.53
C LEU A 110 -5.87 6.57 -7.37
N HIS A 111 -4.66 7.13 -7.54
CA HIS A 111 -3.92 7.78 -6.45
C HIS A 111 -4.56 9.08 -5.95
N GLN A 112 -5.37 9.75 -6.78
CA GLN A 112 -6.16 10.91 -6.36
C GLN A 112 -7.25 10.49 -5.38
N GLU A 113 -7.99 9.45 -5.72
CA GLU A 113 -9.03 8.87 -4.86
C GLU A 113 -8.43 8.26 -3.60
N GLN A 114 -7.22 7.70 -3.67
CA GLN A 114 -6.47 7.23 -2.50
C GLN A 114 -6.08 8.38 -1.56
N TYR A 115 -5.65 9.51 -2.10
CA TYR A 115 -5.39 10.71 -1.32
C TYR A 115 -6.66 11.22 -0.63
N GLU A 116 -7.75 11.37 -1.39
CA GLU A 116 -9.04 11.85 -0.90
C GLU A 116 -9.64 10.91 0.16
N LEU A 117 -9.53 9.59 -0.01
CA LEU A 117 -9.89 8.61 1.01
C LEU A 117 -9.12 8.82 2.31
N GLY A 118 -7.83 9.11 2.20
CA GLY A 118 -7.01 9.47 3.35
C GLY A 118 -7.57 10.69 4.08
N ILE A 119 -7.84 11.78 3.35
CA ILE A 119 -8.44 13.01 3.89
C ILE A 119 -9.81 12.76 4.55
N GLU A 120 -10.68 11.99 3.90
CA GLU A 120 -11.99 11.57 4.42
C GLU A 120 -11.87 10.82 5.77
N THR A 121 -10.78 10.06 5.93
CA THR A 121 -10.60 9.13 7.06
C THR A 121 -9.94 9.77 8.27
N ILE A 122 -9.10 10.80 8.09
CA ILE A 122 -8.35 11.46 9.17
C ILE A 122 -9.22 11.83 10.40
N PRO A 123 -10.43 12.41 10.26
CA PRO A 123 -11.27 12.73 11.41
C PRO A 123 -11.70 11.53 12.26
N GLN A 124 -11.63 10.33 11.72
CA GLN A 124 -12.06 9.09 12.37
C GLN A 124 -10.89 8.19 12.77
N SER A 125 -9.75 8.31 12.07
CA SER A 125 -8.56 7.50 12.31
C SER A 125 -7.31 8.13 11.71
N GLU A 126 -6.23 8.13 12.49
CA GLU A 126 -4.89 8.52 12.05
C GLU A 126 -4.37 7.69 10.85
N ASN A 127 -4.96 6.50 10.60
CA ASN A 127 -4.66 5.71 9.40
C ASN A 127 -4.97 6.45 8.08
N GLY A 128 -5.83 7.46 8.11
CA GLY A 128 -6.05 8.32 6.94
C GLY A 128 -4.77 9.02 6.47
N HIS A 129 -3.84 9.33 7.38
CA HIS A 129 -2.54 9.90 7.02
C HIS A 129 -1.68 8.94 6.18
N TYR A 130 -1.79 7.62 6.39
CA TYR A 130 -1.06 6.65 5.55
C TYR A 130 -1.53 6.71 4.10
N SER A 131 -2.83 6.54 3.85
CA SER A 131 -3.39 6.58 2.48
C SER A 131 -3.16 7.94 1.80
N ALA A 132 -3.29 9.03 2.55
CA ALA A 132 -2.99 10.37 2.03
C ALA A 132 -1.51 10.50 1.65
N CYS A 133 -0.59 9.99 2.45
CA CYS A 133 0.85 9.97 2.13
C CYS A 133 1.13 9.16 0.86
N VAL A 134 0.57 7.95 0.75
CA VAL A 134 0.75 7.09 -0.43
C VAL A 134 0.22 7.76 -1.69
N GLY A 135 -1.04 8.22 -1.68
CA GLY A 135 -1.66 8.85 -2.84
C GLY A 135 -0.91 10.09 -3.31
N SER A 136 -0.58 11.00 -2.40
CA SER A 136 0.15 12.23 -2.73
C SER A 136 1.59 11.95 -3.21
N SER A 137 2.30 10.97 -2.65
CA SER A 137 3.62 10.56 -3.12
C SER A 137 3.59 10.07 -4.58
N MET A 138 2.56 9.30 -4.93
CA MET A 138 2.38 8.80 -6.30
C MET A 138 1.97 9.91 -7.29
N LEU A 139 1.13 10.85 -6.85
CA LEU A 139 0.76 12.03 -7.64
C LEU A 139 1.96 12.96 -7.87
N ALA A 140 2.86 13.09 -6.89
CA ALA A 140 4.12 13.82 -7.03
C ALA A 140 4.96 13.21 -8.14
N LEU A 141 5.24 11.90 -8.06
CA LEU A 141 6.00 11.19 -9.09
C LEU A 141 5.37 11.28 -10.48
N LYS A 142 4.05 11.13 -10.58
CA LYS A 142 3.32 11.24 -11.85
C LYS A 142 3.48 12.63 -12.46
N SER A 143 3.34 13.68 -11.65
CA SER A 143 3.50 15.07 -12.08
C SER A 143 4.93 15.37 -12.52
N LEU A 144 5.91 14.84 -11.78
CA LEU A 144 7.32 14.98 -12.12
C LEU A 144 7.66 14.34 -13.47
N LYS A 145 7.20 13.10 -13.69
CA LYS A 145 7.40 12.39 -14.98
C LYS A 145 6.77 13.13 -16.16
N ALA A 146 5.69 13.87 -15.92
CA ALA A 146 5.03 14.73 -16.91
C ALA A 146 5.72 16.09 -17.13
N GLY A 147 6.82 16.38 -16.43
CA GLY A 147 7.52 17.67 -16.52
C GLY A 147 6.86 18.82 -15.76
N ASN A 148 5.81 18.54 -14.96
CA ASN A 148 5.15 19.56 -14.15
C ASN A 148 5.80 19.63 -12.76
N ILE A 149 6.97 20.28 -12.70
CA ILE A 149 7.77 20.40 -11.48
C ILE A 149 6.99 21.09 -10.34
N PRO A 150 6.34 22.26 -10.53
CA PRO A 150 5.62 22.91 -9.44
C PRO A 150 4.53 22.03 -8.80
N LEU A 151 3.74 21.33 -9.63
CA LEU A 151 2.71 20.43 -9.13
C LEU A 151 3.30 19.20 -8.43
N SER A 152 4.43 18.69 -8.93
CA SER A 152 5.16 17.61 -8.26
C SER A 152 5.60 18.02 -6.86
N GLU A 153 6.14 19.22 -6.70
CA GLU A 153 6.62 19.73 -5.42
C GLU A 153 5.47 19.92 -4.44
N GLU A 154 4.34 20.48 -4.90
CA GLU A 154 3.12 20.61 -4.07
C GLU A 154 2.65 19.26 -3.53
N TRP A 155 2.58 18.23 -4.38
CA TRP A 155 2.17 16.89 -3.94
C TRP A 155 3.19 16.24 -3.02
N ALA A 156 4.48 16.43 -3.27
CA ALA A 156 5.54 15.89 -2.43
C ALA A 156 5.49 16.51 -1.01
N GLU A 157 5.27 17.82 -0.89
CA GLU A 157 5.10 18.48 0.40
C GLU A 157 3.89 17.96 1.17
N LYS A 158 2.75 17.76 0.49
CA LYS A 158 1.57 17.11 1.11
C LYS A 158 1.90 15.72 1.63
N SER A 159 2.63 14.91 0.85
CA SER A 159 3.06 13.58 1.27
C SER A 159 3.92 13.62 2.52
N LEU A 160 4.91 14.50 2.59
CA LEU A 160 5.80 14.62 3.75
C LEU A 160 5.06 15.08 5.01
N MET A 161 4.12 16.02 4.86
CA MET A 161 3.25 16.43 5.97
C MET A 161 2.44 15.24 6.52
N HIS A 162 1.86 14.41 5.66
CA HIS A 162 1.13 13.23 6.10
C HIS A 162 2.05 12.14 6.68
N PHE A 163 3.25 11.97 6.13
CA PHE A 163 4.29 11.09 6.69
C PHE A 163 4.61 11.45 8.13
N GLU A 164 4.92 12.72 8.42
CA GLU A 164 5.26 13.17 9.78
C GLU A 164 4.13 12.92 10.79
N LYS A 165 2.87 13.05 10.36
CA LYS A 165 1.70 12.79 11.20
C LYS A 165 1.54 11.31 11.48
N TYR A 166 1.62 10.48 10.43
CA TYR A 166 1.47 9.04 10.56
C TYR A 166 2.64 8.40 11.32
N GLU A 167 3.87 8.87 11.12
CA GLU A 167 5.06 8.38 11.83
C GLU A 167 4.96 8.62 13.34
N LYS A 168 4.38 9.74 13.78
CA LYS A 168 4.11 9.99 15.21
C LYS A 168 3.10 9.00 15.80
N TYR A 169 2.14 8.56 14.99
CA TYR A 169 1.10 7.62 15.39
C TYR A 169 1.57 6.16 15.36
N MET A 170 2.30 5.76 14.31
CA MET A 170 2.85 4.41 14.11
C MET A 170 4.34 4.48 13.75
N PRO A 171 5.24 4.70 14.72
CA PRO A 171 6.66 4.93 14.46
C PRO A 171 7.39 3.72 13.86
N ASP A 172 6.88 2.51 14.13
CA ASP A 172 7.49 1.26 13.66
C ASP A 172 6.96 0.82 12.27
N TRP A 173 5.99 1.53 11.69
CA TRP A 173 5.46 1.20 10.37
C TRP A 173 6.41 1.67 9.27
N TYR A 174 7.28 0.76 8.82
CA TYR A 174 8.37 1.08 7.89
C TYR A 174 7.93 1.37 6.46
N ASN A 175 6.81 0.80 5.98
CA ASN A 175 6.37 0.94 4.57
C ASN A 175 6.18 2.40 4.13
N ILE A 176 5.84 3.29 5.07
CA ILE A 176 5.62 4.71 4.75
C ILE A 176 6.93 5.45 4.40
N ASN A 177 8.10 4.95 4.85
CA ASN A 177 9.41 5.54 4.54
C ASN A 177 9.71 5.50 3.04
N TYR A 178 9.26 4.48 2.32
CA TYR A 178 9.41 4.40 0.87
C TYR A 178 8.71 5.56 0.14
N PHE A 179 7.47 5.86 0.54
CA PHE A 179 6.70 6.94 -0.06
C PHE A 179 7.25 8.32 0.30
N SER A 180 7.71 8.47 1.54
CA SER A 180 8.37 9.69 2.01
C SER A 180 9.71 9.94 1.28
N SER A 181 10.54 8.91 1.11
CA SER A 181 11.80 9.03 0.36
C SER A 181 11.56 9.36 -1.12
N GLN A 182 10.54 8.77 -1.75
CA GLN A 182 10.09 9.14 -3.09
C GLN A 182 9.69 10.63 -3.16
N SER A 183 8.94 11.13 -2.17
CA SER A 183 8.55 12.53 -2.11
C SER A 183 9.75 13.47 -1.92
N LEU A 184 10.72 13.11 -1.06
CA LEU A 184 11.98 13.83 -0.92
C LEU A 184 12.76 13.89 -2.24
N ALA A 185 12.80 12.79 -2.99
CA ALA A 185 13.43 12.75 -4.30
C ALA A 185 12.68 13.63 -5.32
N CYS A 186 11.35 13.70 -5.27
CA CYS A 186 10.56 14.62 -6.08
C CYS A 186 10.92 16.09 -5.83
N LEU A 187 11.26 16.45 -4.58
CA LEU A 187 11.74 17.78 -4.18
C LEU A 187 13.22 18.04 -4.54
N GLY A 188 13.93 17.06 -5.12
CA GLY A 188 15.36 17.14 -5.39
C GLY A 188 16.26 16.98 -4.16
N ARG A 189 15.70 16.54 -3.02
CA ARG A 189 16.41 16.31 -1.74
C ARG A 189 16.95 14.87 -1.69
N TYR A 190 17.87 14.53 -2.59
CA TYR A 190 18.26 13.14 -2.85
C TYR A 190 18.99 12.45 -1.69
N GLU A 191 19.86 13.18 -0.99
CA GLU A 191 20.61 12.66 0.17
C GLU A 191 19.64 12.32 1.31
N GLU A 192 18.66 13.19 1.56
CA GLU A 192 17.62 12.97 2.55
C GLU A 192 16.69 11.83 2.16
N ALA A 193 16.35 11.73 0.87
CA ALA A 193 15.58 10.60 0.34
C ALA A 193 16.28 9.27 0.64
N LEU A 194 17.59 9.17 0.38
CA LEU A 194 18.36 7.95 0.64
C LEU A 194 18.44 7.61 2.14
N LEU A 195 18.61 8.62 3.00
CA LEU A 195 18.58 8.43 4.45
C LEU A 195 17.20 7.94 4.93
N CYS A 196 16.12 8.56 4.45
CA CYS A 196 14.75 8.17 4.77
C CYS A 196 14.42 6.75 4.30
N TYR A 197 14.89 6.36 3.11
CA TYR A 197 14.75 5.00 2.59
C TYR A 197 15.46 4.00 3.50
N LYS A 198 16.74 4.23 3.83
CA LYS A 198 17.52 3.34 4.71
C LYS A 198 16.92 3.20 6.11
N ASP A 199 16.25 4.24 6.61
CA ASP A 199 15.60 4.22 7.92
C ASP A 199 14.49 3.15 8.03
N MET A 200 13.95 2.66 6.90
CA MET A 200 12.97 1.56 6.90
C MET A 200 13.53 0.28 7.54
N TYR A 201 14.81 -0.06 7.30
CA TYR A 201 15.43 -1.27 7.85
C TYR A 201 15.64 -1.15 9.37
N ARG A 202 15.94 0.06 9.87
CA ARG A 202 15.99 0.33 11.31
C ARG A 202 14.64 0.03 11.96
N LYS A 203 13.54 0.47 11.35
CA LYS A 203 12.16 0.23 11.84
C LYS A 203 11.78 -1.26 11.77
N GLN A 204 12.19 -1.96 10.70
CA GLN A 204 12.02 -3.40 10.57
C GLN A 204 12.87 -4.21 11.57
N LYS A 205 13.87 -3.60 12.20
CA LYS A 205 14.92 -4.30 12.97
C LYS A 205 15.66 -5.32 12.10
N ALA A 206 15.83 -4.99 10.82
CA ALA A 206 16.50 -5.80 9.82
C ALA A 206 17.86 -5.17 9.43
N PRO A 207 18.84 -5.97 8.96
CA PRO A 207 20.01 -5.40 8.30
C PRO A 207 19.59 -4.64 7.03
N ILE A 208 20.38 -3.65 6.64
CA ILE A 208 20.17 -2.93 5.38
C ILE A 208 20.31 -3.92 4.22
N ASN A 209 19.30 -3.99 3.35
CA ASN A 209 19.41 -4.70 2.09
C ASN A 209 20.13 -3.81 1.07
N GLU A 210 21.45 -4.02 0.92
CA GLU A 210 22.28 -3.20 0.02
C GLU A 210 21.85 -3.28 -1.45
N ALA A 211 21.21 -4.39 -1.88
CA ALA A 211 20.70 -4.51 -3.24
C ALA A 211 19.51 -3.56 -3.48
N GLU A 212 18.54 -3.53 -2.56
CA GLU A 212 17.41 -2.61 -2.63
C GLU A 212 17.85 -1.13 -2.49
N VAL A 213 18.86 -0.87 -1.66
CA VAL A 213 19.44 0.48 -1.55
C VAL A 213 20.12 0.91 -2.85
N ALA A 214 20.86 0.02 -3.51
CA ALA A 214 21.48 0.29 -4.80
C ALA A 214 20.43 0.55 -5.89
N GLU A 215 19.34 -0.24 -5.91
CA GLU A 215 18.20 -0.01 -6.80
C GLU A 215 17.56 1.35 -6.56
N PHE A 216 17.27 1.70 -5.31
CA PHE A 216 16.73 3.02 -4.97
C PHE A 216 17.67 4.15 -5.38
N THR A 217 18.98 3.98 -5.18
CA THR A 217 20.02 4.94 -5.61
C THR A 217 20.00 5.15 -7.12
N ASN A 218 19.90 4.06 -7.91
CA ASN A 218 19.76 4.17 -9.37
C ASN A 218 18.47 4.92 -9.76
N ARG A 219 17.38 4.66 -9.04
CA ARG A 219 16.12 5.36 -9.27
C ARG A 219 16.25 6.87 -9.02
N LEU A 220 17.07 7.33 -8.06
CA LEU A 220 17.32 8.76 -7.83
C LEU A 220 17.91 9.45 -9.09
N GLU A 221 18.68 8.75 -9.93
CA GLU A 221 19.16 9.29 -11.21
C GLU A 221 18.03 9.52 -12.21
N GLU A 222 16.96 8.73 -12.16
CA GLU A 222 15.75 8.98 -12.94
C GLU A 222 15.05 10.27 -12.47
N PHE A 223 14.91 10.48 -11.15
CA PHE A 223 14.34 11.72 -10.61
C PHE A 223 15.13 12.95 -11.07
N LYS A 224 16.47 12.88 -11.02
CA LYS A 224 17.36 13.93 -11.55
C LYS A 224 17.13 14.19 -13.04
N THR A 225 16.82 13.16 -13.80
CA THR A 225 16.52 13.27 -15.23
C THR A 225 15.16 13.91 -15.46
N TYR A 226 14.12 13.51 -14.72
CA TYR A 226 12.79 14.10 -14.86
C TYR A 226 12.76 15.59 -14.49
N ARG A 227 13.51 16.01 -13.46
CA ARG A 227 13.60 17.42 -13.03
C ARG A 227 14.33 18.35 -14.01
N LYS A 228 15.03 17.81 -15.01
CA LYS A 228 15.75 18.60 -16.04
C LYS A 228 14.91 18.88 -17.29
N LYS A 229 13.75 18.22 -17.43
CA LYS A 229 12.82 18.40 -18.56
C LYS A 229 11.98 19.66 -18.36
#